data_AF-A0A438ISC8-F1
#
_entry.id   AF-A0A438ISC8-F1
#
_cell.length_a   1.000
_cell.length_b   1.000
_cell.length_c   1.000
_cell.angle_alpha   90.00
_cell.angle_beta   90.00
_cell.angle_gamma   90.00
#
_symmetry.space_group_name_H-M   'P 1'
#
loop_
_entity.id
_entity.type
_entity.pdbx_description
1 polymer ?
#
loop_
_entity_poly.entity_id
_entity_poly.type
_entity_poly.pdbx_seq_one_letter_code
_entity_poly.pdbx_strand_id
1 'polypeptide(L)'
;MHEPTGKAPLGSIIRKLDDMLFMSLGPHIIGYEPPKGFLVPEFTMYDGMSDPFNYLLYYRQLMTLDIGNDILLYKVFLSNFHGSTLSWFHQLPQNSINSFRDVSETFVGHYLCSAR
;
A
#
# COMPACT_ATOMS: atom_id res chain seq x y z
N MET A 1 2.84 38.92 22.28
CA MET A 1 3.33 37.69 21.62
C MET A 1 2.19 36.69 21.69
N HIS A 2 1.58 36.31 20.57
CA HIS A 2 0.58 35.24 20.54
C HIS A 2 0.89 34.36 19.33
N GLU A 3 1.02 33.06 19.59
CA GLU A 3 1.38 31.99 18.65
C GLU A 3 0.52 31.96 17.38
N PRO A 4 1.09 31.63 16.21
CA PRO A 4 0.31 31.25 15.05
C PRO A 4 -0.03 29.75 15.15
N THR A 5 -1.24 29.42 15.59
CA THR A 5 -1.74 28.03 15.51
C THR A 5 -2.04 27.68 14.05
N GLY A 6 -1.03 27.17 13.35
CA GLY A 6 -1.09 26.67 11.97
C GLY A 6 -1.86 25.36 11.83
N LYS A 7 -3.14 25.32 12.23
CA LYS A 7 -4.02 24.21 11.89
C LYS A 7 -4.53 24.41 10.47
N ALA A 8 -3.94 23.68 9.53
CA ALA A 8 -4.47 23.61 8.16
C ALA A 8 -5.96 23.23 8.19
N PRO A 9 -6.81 23.81 7.32
CA PRO A 9 -8.23 23.45 7.28
C PRO A 9 -8.37 21.94 7.08
N LEU A 10 -9.25 21.27 7.82
CA LEU A 10 -9.47 19.81 7.71
C LEU A 10 -9.71 19.36 6.26
N GLY A 11 -10.41 20.17 5.46
CA GLY A 11 -10.61 19.92 4.03
C GLY A 11 -9.32 19.93 3.19
N SER A 12 -8.28 20.64 3.63
CA SER A 12 -6.95 20.60 2.99
C SER A 12 -6.15 19.36 3.35
N ILE A 13 -6.38 18.77 4.52
CA ILE A 13 -5.70 17.53 4.94
C ILE A 13 -6.34 16.34 4.23
N ILE A 14 -7.68 16.26 4.23
CA ILE A 14 -8.42 15.20 3.53
C ILE A 14 -8.08 15.23 2.05
N ARG A 15 -8.14 16.39 1.40
CA ARG A 15 -7.76 16.54 -0.01
C ARG A 15 -6.32 16.11 -0.27
N LYS A 16 -5.39 16.40 0.63
CA LYS A 16 -3.98 15.99 0.48
C LYS A 16 -3.80 14.48 0.67
N LEU A 17 -4.53 13.86 1.60
CA LEU A 17 -4.54 12.40 1.78
C LEU A 17 -5.13 11.70 0.57
N ASP A 18 -6.24 12.23 0.06
CA ASP A 18 -6.87 11.78 -1.18
C ASP A 18 -5.88 11.92 -2.34
N ASP A 19 -5.27 13.10 -2.55
CA ASP A 19 -4.27 13.30 -3.61
C ASP A 19 -3.11 12.30 -3.49
N MET A 20 -2.61 12.03 -2.27
CA MET A 20 -1.57 11.02 -2.03
C MET A 20 -2.03 9.60 -2.40
N LEU A 21 -3.30 9.27 -2.17
CA LEU A 21 -3.90 7.98 -2.55
C LEU A 21 -4.19 7.91 -4.07
N PHE A 22 -4.69 8.99 -4.68
CA PHE A 22 -5.01 9.12 -6.11
C PHE A 22 -3.76 9.19 -7.01
N MET A 23 -2.61 9.61 -6.47
CA MET A 23 -1.33 9.58 -7.21
C MET A 23 -0.73 8.18 -7.27
N SER A 24 -0.89 7.37 -6.22
CA SER A 24 -0.29 6.05 -6.14
C SER A 24 -1.22 4.92 -6.58
N LEU A 25 -2.53 5.16 -6.66
CA LEU A 25 -3.55 4.18 -7.06
C LEU A 25 -4.36 4.67 -8.27
N GLY A 26 -4.55 3.79 -9.25
CA GLY A 26 -5.47 4.05 -10.35
C GLY A 26 -6.93 4.20 -9.87
N PRO A 27 -7.77 4.97 -10.58
CA PRO A 27 -9.16 5.24 -10.16
C PRO A 27 -10.02 3.97 -10.02
N HIS A 28 -9.73 2.94 -10.82
CA HIS A 28 -10.38 1.63 -10.75
C HIS A 28 -10.08 0.85 -9.45
N ILE A 29 -8.99 1.19 -8.78
CA ILE A 29 -8.57 0.60 -7.51
C ILE A 29 -9.26 1.33 -6.37
N ILE A 30 -9.27 2.67 -6.40
CA ILE A 30 -9.86 3.49 -5.33
C ILE A 30 -11.36 3.21 -5.21
N GLY A 31 -12.08 3.20 -6.33
CA GLY A 31 -13.53 2.95 -6.36
C GLY A 31 -13.95 1.49 -6.14
N TYR A 32 -13.00 0.56 -5.95
CA TYR A 32 -13.33 -0.83 -5.70
C TYR A 32 -13.88 -1.03 -4.27
N GLU A 33 -15.09 -1.58 -4.16
CA GLU A 33 -15.71 -1.97 -2.89
C GLU A 33 -15.49 -3.46 -2.60
N PRO A 34 -14.95 -3.82 -1.42
CA PRO A 34 -14.85 -5.21 -0.99
C PRO A 34 -16.22 -5.91 -0.93
N PRO A 35 -16.27 -7.24 -1.14
CA PRO A 35 -17.48 -8.03 -0.91
C PRO A 35 -18.06 -7.80 0.48
N LYS A 36 -19.39 -7.80 0.58
CA LYS A 36 -20.08 -7.59 1.86
C LYS A 36 -19.67 -8.67 2.87
N GLY A 37 -19.22 -8.26 4.05
CA GLY A 37 -18.75 -9.16 5.11
C GLY A 37 -17.28 -9.56 4.99
N PHE A 38 -16.53 -8.96 4.05
CA PHE A 38 -15.09 -9.16 3.98
C PHE A 38 -14.40 -8.67 5.26
N LEU A 39 -13.69 -9.57 5.92
CA LEU A 39 -12.78 -9.25 7.00
C LEU A 39 -11.39 -9.15 6.41
N VAL A 40 -10.72 -8.01 6.60
CA VAL A 40 -9.32 -7.85 6.21
C VAL A 40 -8.51 -8.82 7.08
N PRO A 41 -7.79 -9.80 6.50
CA PRO A 41 -6.92 -10.67 7.28
C PRO A 41 -5.87 -9.83 8.02
N GLU A 42 -5.47 -10.29 9.20
CA GLU A 42 -4.39 -9.63 9.92
C GLU A 42 -3.05 -10.00 9.29
N PHE A 43 -2.32 -9.01 8.78
CA PHE A 43 -0.99 -9.22 8.23
C PHE A 43 0.05 -8.61 9.17
N THR A 44 1.19 -9.29 9.27
CA THR A 44 2.37 -8.70 9.87
C THR A 44 2.94 -7.65 8.93
N MET A 45 3.25 -6.45 9.46
CA MET A 45 3.92 -5.42 8.69
C MET A 45 5.30 -5.90 8.23
N TYR A 46 5.67 -5.57 7.00
CA TYR A 46 7.01 -5.85 6.51
C TYR A 46 8.04 -4.90 7.16
N ASP A 47 9.04 -5.47 7.82
CA ASP A 47 10.06 -4.75 8.57
C ASP A 47 11.29 -4.37 7.74
N GLY A 48 11.36 -4.82 6.49
CA GLY A 48 12.53 -4.62 5.62
C GLY A 48 13.68 -5.58 5.88
N MET A 49 13.59 -6.44 6.90
CA MET A 49 14.65 -7.35 7.32
C MET A 49 14.41 -8.80 6.91
N SER A 50 13.14 -9.17 6.79
CA SER A 50 12.71 -10.49 6.31
C SER A 50 12.90 -10.65 4.80
N ASP A 51 13.02 -11.89 4.31
CA ASP A 51 13.13 -12.15 2.87
C ASP A 51 11.83 -11.72 2.15
N PRO A 52 11.91 -10.87 1.11
CA PRO A 52 10.73 -10.31 0.45
C PRO A 52 9.92 -11.37 -0.31
N PHE A 53 10.53 -12.48 -0.77
CA PHE A 53 9.80 -13.56 -1.41
C PHE A 53 8.97 -14.36 -0.39
N ASN A 54 9.54 -14.68 0.76
CA ASN A 54 8.84 -15.36 1.85
C ASN A 54 7.66 -14.50 2.36
N TYR A 55 7.86 -13.19 2.49
CA TYR A 55 6.79 -12.27 2.85
C TYR A 55 5.65 -12.27 1.81
N LEU A 56 5.97 -12.15 0.52
CA LEU A 56 4.97 -12.20 -0.56
C LEU A 56 4.26 -13.56 -0.64
N LEU A 57 4.97 -14.66 -0.41
CA LEU A 57 4.38 -15.99 -0.39
C LEU A 57 3.38 -16.14 0.76
N TYR A 58 3.76 -15.72 1.97
CA TYR A 58 2.88 -15.72 3.13
C TYR A 58 1.64 -14.84 2.89
N TYR A 59 1.85 -13.63 2.39
CA TYR A 59 0.78 -12.70 2.02
C TYR A 59 -0.20 -13.32 1.02
N ARG A 60 0.34 -13.94 -0.05
CA ARG A 60 -0.48 -14.61 -1.07
C ARG A 60 -1.25 -15.80 -0.49
N GLN A 61 -0.65 -16.61 0.37
CA GLN A 61 -1.33 -17.75 1.00
C GLN A 61 -2.55 -17.32 1.83
N LEU A 62 -2.38 -16.28 2.67
CA LEU A 62 -3.49 -15.72 3.44
C LEU A 62 -4.61 -15.20 2.53
N MET A 63 -4.26 -14.52 1.45
CA MET A 63 -5.26 -13.94 0.55
C MET A 63 -5.92 -14.92 -0.40
N THR A 64 -5.23 -16.01 -0.80
CA THR A 64 -5.81 -17.04 -1.69
C THR A 64 -6.93 -17.82 -1.01
N LEU A 65 -6.94 -17.87 0.33
CA LEU A 65 -8.00 -18.51 1.12
C LEU A 65 -9.30 -17.67 1.14
N ASP A 66 -9.20 -16.35 1.01
CA ASP A 66 -10.35 -15.43 1.15
C ASP A 66 -10.78 -14.76 -0.17
N ILE A 67 -9.86 -14.50 -1.11
CA ILE A 67 -10.09 -13.55 -2.20
C ILE A 67 -9.30 -13.88 -3.47
N GLY A 68 -9.99 -14.39 -4.49
CA GLY A 68 -9.49 -14.47 -5.88
C GLY A 68 -9.55 -13.13 -6.63
N ASN A 69 -9.34 -12.00 -5.96
CA ASN A 69 -9.47 -10.65 -6.53
C ASN A 69 -8.18 -9.84 -6.38
N ASP A 70 -7.48 -9.65 -7.49
CA ASP A 70 -6.21 -8.93 -7.56
C ASP A 70 -6.27 -7.47 -7.06
N ILE A 71 -7.42 -6.81 -7.18
CA ILE A 71 -7.59 -5.41 -6.73
C ILE A 71 -7.63 -5.34 -5.20
N LEU A 72 -8.30 -6.31 -4.55
CA LEU A 72 -8.26 -6.44 -3.10
C LEU A 72 -6.89 -6.86 -2.60
N LEU A 73 -6.27 -7.81 -3.31
CA LEU A 73 -4.91 -8.24 -3.04
C LEU A 73 -3.95 -7.07 -3.00
N TYR A 74 -4.07 -6.17 -3.96
CA TYR A 74 -3.30 -4.95 -4.00
C TYR A 74 -3.66 -3.95 -2.88
N LYS A 75 -4.95 -3.65 -2.67
CA LYS A 75 -5.39 -2.68 -1.65
C LYS A 75 -4.94 -3.07 -0.25
N VAL A 76 -5.12 -4.34 0.12
CA VAL A 76 -4.73 -4.86 1.43
C VAL A 76 -3.20 -4.89 1.57
N PHE A 77 -2.46 -5.10 0.48
CA PHE A 77 -1.01 -5.14 0.53
C PHE A 77 -0.46 -3.75 0.90
N LEU A 78 -1.01 -2.72 0.27
CA LEU A 78 -0.65 -1.34 0.55
C LEU A 78 -1.08 -0.85 1.94
N SER A 79 -2.21 -1.33 2.46
CA SER A 79 -2.62 -0.94 3.82
C SER A 79 -1.65 -1.43 4.90
N ASN A 80 -0.80 -2.40 4.58
CA ASN A 80 0.24 -2.90 5.49
C ASN A 80 1.57 -2.13 5.38
N PHE A 81 1.67 -1.14 4.50
CA PHE A 81 2.88 -0.33 4.36
C PHE A 81 2.94 0.78 5.41
N HIS A 82 4.03 0.78 6.17
CA HIS A 82 4.34 1.83 7.13
C HIS A 82 5.82 2.20 7.05
N GLY A 83 6.18 3.33 7.67
CA GLY A 83 7.58 3.76 7.82
C GLY A 83 8.36 3.81 6.50
N SER A 84 9.42 3.00 6.41
CA SER A 84 10.31 2.93 5.24
C SER A 84 9.63 2.36 4.00
N THR A 85 8.74 1.37 4.15
CA THR A 85 8.01 0.77 3.02
C THR A 85 7.00 1.73 2.42
N LEU A 86 6.29 2.49 3.24
CA LEU A 86 5.42 3.55 2.76
C LEU A 86 6.22 4.67 2.05
N SER A 87 7.39 5.02 2.61
CA SER A 87 8.28 6.01 2.00
C SER A 87 8.80 5.57 0.63
N TRP A 88 9.17 4.30 0.49
CA TRP A 88 9.53 3.69 -0.79
C TRP A 88 8.37 3.75 -1.79
N PHE A 89 7.16 3.36 -1.36
CA PHE A 89 5.98 3.36 -2.21
C PHE A 89 5.68 4.76 -2.77
N HIS A 90 5.86 5.82 -1.99
CA HIS A 90 5.69 7.20 -2.44
C HIS A 90 6.78 7.68 -3.43
N GLN A 91 7.91 7.00 -3.54
CA GLN A 91 8.96 7.32 -4.52
C GLN A 91 8.72 6.69 -5.89
N LEU A 92 7.75 5.76 -5.98
CA LEU A 92 7.45 5.10 -7.24
C LEU A 92 6.84 6.09 -8.25
N PRO A 93 7.12 5.92 -9.56
CA PRO A 93 6.51 6.76 -10.57
C PRO A 93 4.98 6.68 -10.52
N GLN A 94 4.30 7.79 -10.79
CA GLN A 94 2.85 7.85 -10.80
C GLN A 94 2.28 6.83 -11.81
N ASN A 95 1.23 6.09 -11.42
CA ASN A 95 0.61 5.03 -12.24
C ASN A 95 1.54 3.87 -12.65
N SER A 96 2.70 3.70 -11.99
CA SER A 96 3.61 2.56 -12.24
C SER A 96 3.07 1.23 -11.74
N ILE A 97 2.14 1.26 -10.80
CA ILE A 97 1.51 0.07 -10.23
C ILE A 97 0.04 0.03 -10.64
N ASN A 98 -0.32 -0.96 -11.45
CA ASN A 98 -1.69 -1.19 -11.90
C ASN A 98 -2.23 -2.56 -11.47
N SER A 99 -1.39 -3.40 -10.86
CA SER A 99 -1.74 -4.75 -10.44
C SER A 99 -0.91 -5.18 -9.22
N PHE A 100 -1.36 -6.25 -8.56
CA PHE A 100 -0.57 -6.89 -7.51
C PHE A 100 0.78 -7.41 -8.04
N ARG A 101 0.83 -7.83 -9.30
CA ARG A 101 2.07 -8.25 -9.96
C ARG A 101 3.08 -7.10 -10.02
N ASP A 102 2.65 -5.92 -10.46
CA ASP A 102 3.56 -4.77 -10.62
C ASP A 102 4.17 -4.37 -9.26
N VAL A 103 3.35 -4.27 -8.21
CA VAL A 103 3.87 -3.93 -6.87
C VAL A 103 4.80 -5.02 -6.35
N SER A 104 4.49 -6.29 -6.58
CA SER A 104 5.32 -7.41 -6.12
C SER A 104 6.70 -7.40 -6.77
N GLU A 105 6.77 -7.18 -8.09
CA GLU A 105 8.04 -7.09 -8.82
C GLU A 105 8.88 -5.90 -8.33
N THR A 106 8.25 -4.74 -8.16
CA THR A 106 8.94 -3.52 -7.72
C THR A 106 9.42 -3.63 -6.26
N PHE A 107 8.60 -4.25 -5.40
CA PHE A 107 8.90 -4.49 -3.99
C PHE A 107 10.11 -5.42 -3.84
N VAL A 108 10.09 -6.57 -4.52
CA VAL A 108 11.22 -7.51 -4.54
C VAL A 108 12.48 -6.85 -5.09
N GLY A 109 12.37 -6.10 -6.20
CA GLY A 109 13.49 -5.37 -6.77
C GLY A 109 14.11 -4.37 -5.79
N HIS A 110 13.30 -3.64 -5.03
CA HIS A 110 13.79 -2.70 -4.04
C HIS A 110 14.49 -3.40 -2.86
N TYR A 111 13.84 -4.39 -2.25
CA TYR A 111 14.31 -5.01 -1.00
C TYR A 111 15.39 -6.08 -1.17
N LEU A 112 15.50 -6.71 -2.35
CA LEU A 112 16.65 -7.56 -2.65
C LEU A 112 17.91 -6.76 -3.02
N CYS A 113 17.74 -5.61 -3.67
CA CYS A 113 18.87 -4.81 -4.13
C CYS A 113 19.43 -3.89 -3.02
N SER A 114 18.60 -3.50 -2.06
CA SER A 114 19.00 -2.73 -0.86
C SER A 114 19.62 -3.57 0.26
N ALA A 115 19.55 -4.91 0.18
CA ALA A 115 20.20 -5.83 1.11
C ALA A 115 21.69 -6.10 0.78
N ARG A 116 22.32 -5.24 -0.04
CA ARG A 116 23.74 -5.32 -0.42
C ARG A 116 24.56 -4.17 0.15
#